data_AF-A0A9J6EB77-F1
#
_entry.id   AF-A0A9J6EB77-F1
#
_cell.length_a   1.000
_cell.length_b   1.000
_cell.length_c   1.000
_cell.angle_alpha   90.00
_cell.angle_beta   90.00
_cell.angle_gamma   90.00
#
_symmetry.space_group_name_H-M   'P 1'
#
loop_
_entity.id
_entity.type
_entity.pdbx_description
1 polymer ?
#
loop_
_entity_poly.entity_id
_entity_poly.type
_entity_poly.pdbx_seq_one_letter_code
_entity_poly.pdbx_strand_id
1 'polypeptide(L)'
;MEARNSLKKRWKQQPHNRKLSKIIAKLNVEIKKHSEVVCRPQCHAVCQESDGQLHKDKTWKILRHLFDEQNTKRTQQYILNRSLHKAVTEMGEEEVKKPLNTKYLPDQTPVDPLPLYTGMENAPSGQGYRIFGSAGSAPIDQLQVGVQDRPHH
;
A
#
# COMPACT_ATOMS: atom_id res chain seq x y z
N MET A 1 5.75 8.21 -26.62
CA MET A 1 5.79 9.11 -25.45
C MET A 1 7.04 10.00 -25.43
N GLU A 2 8.22 9.43 -25.69
CA GLU A 2 9.52 10.12 -25.64
C GLU A 2 9.61 11.34 -26.58
N ALA A 3 9.13 11.23 -27.82
CA ALA A 3 9.12 12.34 -28.79
C ALA A 3 8.30 13.56 -28.32
N ARG A 4 7.16 13.34 -27.66
CA ARG A 4 6.35 14.43 -27.09
C ARG A 4 7.06 15.11 -25.92
N ASN A 5 7.77 14.33 -25.09
CA ASN A 5 8.49 14.85 -23.93
C ASN A 5 9.74 15.67 -24.35
N SER A 6 10.48 15.22 -25.36
CA SER A 6 11.62 15.97 -25.89
C SER A 6 11.18 17.31 -26.52
N LEU A 7 10.09 17.32 -27.28
CA LEU A 7 9.49 18.55 -27.83
C LEU A 7 8.97 19.48 -26.73
N LYS A 8 8.33 18.94 -25.69
CA LYS A 8 7.87 19.72 -24.53
C LYS A 8 9.03 20.36 -23.78
N LYS A 9 10.14 19.64 -23.59
CA LYS A 9 11.38 20.18 -22.96
C LYS A 9 11.95 21.34 -23.77
N ARG A 10 12.01 21.19 -25.10
CA ARG A 10 12.44 22.26 -26.01
C ARG A 10 11.51 23.47 -25.99
N TRP A 11 10.19 23.24 -26.02
CA TRP A 11 9.21 24.35 -25.97
C TRP A 11 9.28 25.13 -24.66
N LYS A 12 9.54 24.48 -23.52
CA LYS A 12 9.76 25.17 -22.24
C LYS A 12 10.94 26.15 -22.28
N GLN A 13 11.97 25.87 -23.07
CA GLN A 13 13.11 26.78 -23.28
C GLN A 13 12.79 27.92 -24.28
N GLN A 14 11.77 27.74 -25.12
CA GLN A 14 11.36 28.68 -26.17
C GLN A 14 9.83 28.83 -26.24
N PRO A 15 9.20 29.47 -25.23
CA PRO A 15 7.73 29.48 -25.10
C PRO A 15 7.02 30.20 -26.26
N HIS A 16 7.68 31.19 -26.86
CA HIS A 16 7.17 31.96 -28.00
C HIS A 16 7.16 31.17 -29.32
N ASN A 17 7.79 29.99 -29.37
CA ASN A 17 7.82 29.17 -30.57
C ASN A 17 6.48 28.47 -30.81
N ARG A 18 5.60 29.14 -31.57
CA ARG A 18 4.26 28.65 -31.92
C ARG A 18 4.28 27.35 -32.73
N LYS A 19 5.36 27.07 -33.48
CA LYS A 19 5.50 25.83 -34.27
C LYS A 19 5.62 24.62 -33.35
N LEU A 20 6.46 24.69 -32.32
CA LEU A 20 6.59 23.62 -31.33
C LEU A 20 5.28 23.39 -30.58
N SER A 21 4.59 24.47 -30.19
CA SER A 21 3.28 24.39 -29.53
C SER A 21 2.26 23.64 -30.40
N LYS A 22 2.16 23.96 -31.70
CA LYS A 22 1.28 23.27 -32.64
C LYS A 22 1.63 21.79 -32.81
N ILE A 23 2.91 21.44 -32.88
CA ILE A 23 3.35 20.04 -33.02
C ILE A 23 2.99 19.25 -31.75
N ILE A 24 3.25 19.81 -30.57
CA ILE A 24 2.88 19.17 -29.30
C ILE A 24 1.36 18.98 -29.19
N ALA A 25 0.57 19.98 -29.61
CA ALA A 25 -0.88 19.87 -29.63
C ALA A 25 -1.36 18.74 -30.54
N LYS A 26 -0.81 18.62 -31.76
CA LYS A 26 -1.10 17.52 -32.68
C LYS A 26 -0.78 16.15 -32.07
N LEU A 27 0.42 16.01 -31.49
CA LEU A 27 0.82 14.77 -30.80
C LEU A 27 -0.10 14.43 -29.63
N ASN A 28 -0.55 15.42 -28.85
CA ASN A 28 -1.50 15.18 -27.76
C ASN A 28 -2.85 14.67 -28.29
N VAL A 29 -3.34 15.20 -29.43
CA VAL A 29 -4.57 14.73 -30.08
C VAL A 29 -4.41 13.29 -30.58
N GLU A 30 -3.28 12.98 -31.21
CA GLU A 30 -2.99 11.63 -31.71
C GLU A 30 -2.88 10.61 -30.58
N ILE A 31 -2.16 10.96 -29.50
CA ILE A 31 -2.07 10.15 -28.28
C ILE A 31 -3.47 9.93 -27.70
N LYS A 32 -4.28 10.99 -27.60
CA LYS A 32 -5.65 10.90 -27.09
C LYS A 32 -6.47 9.92 -27.93
N LYS A 33 -6.48 10.09 -29.26
CA LYS A 33 -7.21 9.21 -30.19
C LYS A 33 -6.77 7.75 -30.03
N HIS A 34 -5.47 7.50 -29.96
CA HIS A 34 -4.97 6.14 -29.76
C HIS A 34 -5.36 5.57 -28.39
N SER A 35 -5.26 6.39 -27.33
CA SER A 35 -5.66 5.97 -25.98
C SER A 35 -7.15 5.66 -25.88
N GLU A 36 -8.01 6.37 -26.59
CA GLU A 36 -9.46 6.10 -26.64
C GLU A 36 -9.76 4.75 -27.28
N VAL A 37 -9.03 4.39 -28.36
CA VAL A 37 -9.17 3.11 -29.05
C VAL A 37 -8.71 1.95 -28.16
N VAL A 38 -7.61 2.10 -27.43
CA VAL A 38 -7.02 1.04 -26.61
C VAL A 38 -7.71 0.90 -25.25
N CYS A 39 -8.18 2.00 -24.66
CA CYS A 39 -8.72 2.00 -23.30
C CYS A 39 -9.98 1.12 -23.17
N ARG A 40 -10.91 1.17 -24.14
CA ARG A 40 -12.15 0.38 -24.07
C ARG A 40 -11.89 -1.13 -24.07
N PRO A 41 -11.13 -1.71 -25.04
CA PRO A 41 -10.77 -3.13 -25.00
C PRO A 41 -9.95 -3.51 -23.77
N GLN A 42 -9.01 -2.66 -23.34
CA GLN A 42 -8.17 -2.92 -22.17
C GLN A 42 -9.00 -2.99 -20.89
N CYS A 43 -9.91 -2.03 -20.69
CA CYS A 43 -10.83 -2.02 -19.55
C CYS A 43 -11.74 -3.25 -19.58
N HIS A 44 -12.30 -3.60 -20.75
CA HIS A 44 -13.14 -4.79 -20.87
C HIS A 44 -12.35 -6.06 -20.53
N ALA A 45 -11.12 -6.22 -21.02
CA ALA A 45 -10.27 -7.36 -20.71
C ALA A 45 -9.96 -7.46 -19.20
N VAL A 46 -9.69 -6.33 -18.54
CA VAL A 46 -9.47 -6.28 -17.08
C VAL A 46 -10.74 -6.66 -16.31
N CYS A 47 -11.91 -6.20 -16.76
CA CYS A 47 -13.19 -6.59 -16.16
C CYS A 47 -13.46 -8.08 -16.33
N GLN A 48 -13.25 -8.65 -17.53
CA GLN A 48 -13.41 -10.08 -17.81
C GLN A 48 -12.43 -10.95 -17.01
N GLU A 49 -11.16 -10.52 -16.86
CA GLU A 49 -10.18 -11.21 -16.00
C GLU A 49 -10.61 -11.20 -14.52
N SER A 50 -11.26 -10.12 -14.10
CA SER A 50 -11.72 -9.91 -12.72
C SER A 50 -13.04 -10.61 -12.43
N ASP A 51 -13.85 -10.87 -13.44
CA ASP A 51 -15.14 -11.54 -13.31
C ASP A 51 -14.94 -12.99 -12.87
N GLY A 52 -15.56 -13.38 -11.76
CA GLY A 52 -15.34 -14.67 -11.09
C GLY A 52 -14.00 -14.82 -10.33
N GLN A 53 -13.14 -13.79 -10.28
CA GLN A 53 -11.84 -13.83 -9.60
C GLN A 53 -11.69 -12.82 -8.45
N LEU A 54 -12.81 -12.46 -7.80
CA LEU A 54 -12.84 -11.46 -6.70
C LEU A 54 -11.94 -11.81 -5.50
N HIS A 55 -11.66 -13.10 -5.28
CA HIS A 55 -10.77 -13.57 -4.20
C HIS A 55 -9.29 -13.34 -4.49
N LYS A 56 -8.91 -12.91 -5.71
CA LYS A 56 -7.51 -12.64 -6.05
C LYS A 56 -7.11 -11.24 -5.59
N ASP A 57 -5.93 -11.16 -4.97
CA ASP A 57 -5.35 -9.90 -4.50
C ASP A 57 -5.29 -8.79 -5.56
N LYS A 58 -5.02 -9.15 -6.82
CA LYS A 58 -4.93 -8.20 -7.94
C LYS A 58 -6.28 -7.51 -8.20
N THR A 59 -7.36 -8.29 -8.26
CA THR A 59 -8.73 -7.80 -8.47
C THR A 59 -9.19 -6.96 -7.28
N TRP A 60 -8.94 -7.43 -6.05
CA TRP A 60 -9.27 -6.67 -4.85
C TRP A 60 -8.51 -5.34 -4.75
N LYS A 61 -7.24 -5.29 -5.17
CA LYS A 61 -6.48 -4.04 -5.24
C LYS A 61 -7.08 -3.03 -6.22
N ILE A 62 -7.55 -3.49 -7.39
CA ILE A 62 -8.23 -2.64 -8.37
C ILE A 62 -9.53 -2.09 -7.79
N LEU A 63 -10.38 -2.97 -7.23
CA LEU A 63 -11.64 -2.56 -6.59
C LEU A 63 -11.39 -1.56 -5.46
N ARG A 64 -10.42 -1.86 -4.58
CA ARG A 64 -10.06 -0.97 -3.49
C ARG A 64 -9.60 0.40 -3.98
N HIS A 65 -8.87 0.46 -5.10
CA HIS A 65 -8.46 1.72 -5.70
C HIS A 65 -9.64 2.51 -6.29
N LEU A 66 -10.66 1.83 -6.84
CA LEU A 66 -11.87 2.45 -7.35
C LEU A 66 -12.78 2.99 -6.22
N PHE A 67 -12.81 2.31 -5.06
CA PHE A 67 -13.58 2.76 -3.90
C PHE A 67 -12.88 3.86 -3.10
N ASP A 68 -11.54 3.79 -3.01
CA ASP A 68 -10.75 4.77 -2.27
C ASP A 68 -9.44 5.06 -2.99
N GLU A 69 -9.45 6.16 -3.76
CA GLU A 69 -8.28 6.65 -4.48
C GLU A 69 -7.20 7.23 -3.54
N GLN A 70 -7.59 7.64 -2.33
CA GLN A 70 -6.75 8.43 -1.42
C GLN A 70 -6.00 7.56 -0.41
N ASN A 71 -6.58 6.43 0.03
CA ASN A 71 -5.94 5.49 0.96
C ASN A 71 -5.21 4.31 0.28
N THR A 72 -4.68 4.52 -0.92
CA THR A 72 -3.75 3.51 -1.45
C THR A 72 -2.38 3.64 -0.79
N LYS A 73 -1.72 2.50 -0.54
CA LYS A 73 -0.33 2.47 -0.02
C LYS A 73 0.62 3.37 -0.82
N ARG A 74 0.40 3.46 -2.14
CA ARG A 74 1.19 4.30 -3.04
C ARG A 74 0.95 5.79 -2.80
N THR A 75 -0.30 6.21 -2.63
CA THR A 75 -0.64 7.61 -2.31
C THR A 75 -0.04 7.99 -0.94
N GLN A 76 -0.16 7.11 0.04
CA GLN A 76 0.43 7.31 1.37
C GLN A 76 1.96 7.44 1.31
N GLN A 77 2.62 6.54 0.58
CA GLN A 77 4.08 6.61 0.38
C GLN A 77 4.51 7.89 -0.34
N TYR A 78 3.74 8.34 -1.33
CA TYR A 78 3.99 9.61 -2.02
C TYR A 78 3.86 10.81 -1.07
N ILE A 79 2.80 10.85 -0.25
CA ILE A 79 2.60 11.91 0.74
C ILE A 79 3.75 11.92 1.75
N LEU A 80 4.13 10.75 2.27
CA LEU A 80 5.25 10.60 3.20
C LEU A 80 6.56 11.10 2.60
N ASN A 81 6.93 10.62 1.42
CA ASN A 81 8.16 11.05 0.74
C ASN A 81 8.15 12.55 0.45
N ARG A 82 7.00 13.12 0.05
CA ARG A 82 6.87 14.55 -0.18
C ARG A 82 7.06 15.36 1.10
N SER A 83 6.45 14.93 2.22
CA SER A 83 6.64 15.59 3.51
C SER A 83 8.08 15.46 4.01
N LEU A 84 8.71 14.30 3.82
CA LEU A 84 10.10 14.05 4.19
C LEU A 84 11.04 14.95 3.40
N HIS A 85 10.91 14.99 2.08
CA HIS A 85 11.71 15.87 1.23
C HIS A 85 11.54 17.35 1.60
N LYS A 86 10.32 17.79 1.88
CA LYS A 86 10.06 19.16 2.34
C LYS A 86 10.79 19.45 3.65
N ALA A 87 10.66 18.58 4.65
CA ALA A 87 11.32 18.74 5.95
C ALA A 87 12.86 18.74 5.82
N VAL A 88 13.42 17.86 4.99
CA VAL A 88 14.86 17.78 4.71
C VAL A 88 15.37 19.05 4.01
N THR A 89 14.57 19.62 3.10
CA THR A 89 14.94 20.85 2.38
C THR A 89 14.92 22.07 3.30
N GLU A 90 14.01 22.11 4.28
CA GLU A 90 13.84 23.24 5.21
C GLU A 90 14.81 23.19 6.40
N MET A 91 15.07 22.00 6.97
CA MET A 91 15.80 21.85 8.24
C MET A 91 17.13 21.07 8.12
N GLY A 92 17.39 20.43 6.97
CA GLY A 92 18.52 19.52 6.79
C GLY A 92 18.26 18.10 7.30
N GLU A 93 18.99 17.12 6.78
CA GLU A 93 18.73 15.69 7.06
C GLU A 93 18.93 15.30 8.53
N GLU A 94 19.97 15.82 9.17
CA GLU A 94 20.35 15.43 10.53
C GLU A 94 19.34 15.93 11.57
N GLU A 95 18.78 17.11 11.37
CA GLU A 95 17.74 17.67 12.24
C GLU A 95 16.38 16.97 12.07
N VAL A 96 16.11 16.35 10.91
CA VAL A 96 14.92 15.51 10.70
C VAL A 96 15.11 14.11 11.28
N LYS A 97 16.31 13.53 11.18
CA LYS A 97 16.61 12.18 11.72
C LYS A 97 16.55 12.13 13.24
N LYS A 98 17.07 13.14 13.95
CA LYS A 98 17.06 13.21 15.42
C LYS A 98 15.67 12.94 16.05
N PRO A 99 14.61 13.71 15.75
CA PRO A 99 13.29 13.48 16.32
C PRO A 99 12.64 12.17 15.86
N LEU A 100 12.94 11.70 14.65
CA LEU A 100 12.44 10.41 14.16
C LEU A 100 13.07 9.25 14.93
N ASN A 101 14.38 9.30 15.15
CA ASN A 101 15.09 8.29 15.93
C ASN A 101 14.61 8.30 17.38
N THR A 102 14.57 9.46 18.04
CA THR A 102 14.07 9.55 19.42
C THR A 102 12.64 9.02 19.58
N LYS A 103 11.76 9.25 18.60
CA LYS A 103 10.34 8.87 18.69
C LYS A 103 10.06 7.41 18.31
N TYR A 104 10.72 6.89 17.28
CA TYR A 104 10.40 5.57 16.70
C TYR A 104 11.48 4.52 16.89
N LEU A 105 12.71 4.93 17.17
CA LEU A 105 13.86 4.08 17.43
C LEU A 105 14.53 4.53 18.74
N PRO A 106 13.81 4.52 19.87
CA PRO A 106 14.44 4.88 21.13
C PRO A 106 15.63 3.91 21.34
N ASP A 107 16.80 4.44 21.69
CA ASP A 107 18.04 3.70 21.99
C ASP A 107 17.92 2.80 23.24
N GLN A 108 16.70 2.38 23.59
CA GLN A 108 16.41 1.43 24.65
C GLN A 108 17.00 0.06 24.27
N THR A 109 18.28 -0.08 24.59
CA THR A 109 18.71 -1.28 25.29
C THR A 109 17.69 -1.52 26.42
N PRO A 110 17.03 -2.69 26.47
CA PRO A 110 16.07 -2.98 27.54
C PRO A 110 16.76 -2.76 28.88
N VAL A 111 16.30 -1.74 29.63
CA VAL A 111 16.80 -1.44 30.98
C VAL A 111 16.43 -2.57 31.94
N ASP A 112 15.35 -3.28 31.63
CA ASP A 112 14.92 -4.47 32.35
C ASP A 112 15.42 -5.73 31.63
N PRO A 113 16.05 -6.68 32.35
CA PRO A 113 16.33 -8.00 31.79
C PRO A 113 14.99 -8.59 31.33
N LEU A 114 14.91 -8.97 30.05
CA LEU A 114 13.78 -9.70 29.50
C LEU A 114 13.46 -10.85 30.47
N PRO A 115 12.19 -11.04 30.87
CA PRO A 115 11.83 -12.15 31.72
C PRO A 115 12.35 -13.45 31.10
N LEU A 116 12.94 -14.30 31.93
CA LEU A 116 13.47 -15.59 31.49
C LEU A 116 12.36 -16.34 30.75
N TYR A 117 12.63 -16.68 29.49
CA TYR A 117 11.68 -17.38 28.65
C TYR A 117 11.20 -18.66 29.35
N THR A 118 9.94 -18.65 29.78
CA THR A 118 9.30 -19.72 30.56
C THR A 118 8.35 -20.57 29.69
N GLY A 119 8.34 -20.32 28.38
CA GLY A 119 7.56 -21.09 27.41
C GLY A 119 8.21 -22.42 27.07
N MET A 120 7.41 -23.38 26.60
CA MET A 120 7.91 -24.58 25.94
C MET A 120 8.67 -24.20 24.67
N GLU A 121 9.79 -24.87 24.39
CA GLU A 121 10.55 -24.67 23.17
C GLU A 121 9.64 -24.71 21.93
N ASN A 122 9.83 -23.76 21.01
CA ASN A 122 9.13 -23.78 19.74
C ASN A 122 9.43 -25.11 19.05
N ALA A 123 8.37 -25.91 18.81
CA ALA A 123 8.51 -27.16 18.07
C ALA A 123 9.25 -26.88 16.75
N PRO A 124 10.20 -27.75 16.34
CA PRO A 124 10.94 -27.55 15.11
C PRO A 124 9.93 -27.35 13.98
N SER A 125 10.04 -26.22 13.28
CA SER A 125 9.11 -25.74 12.25
C SER A 125 9.12 -26.57 10.96
N GLY A 126 9.34 -27.89 11.08
CA GLY A 126 9.39 -28.88 10.01
C GLY A 126 8.16 -29.79 9.94
N GLN A 127 7.11 -29.60 10.75
CA GLN A 127 5.89 -30.40 10.67
C GLN A 127 4.68 -29.56 10.29
N GLY A 128 4.24 -29.76 9.04
CA GLY A 128 3.01 -29.20 8.51
C GLY A 128 1.84 -29.50 9.44
N TYR A 129 1.09 -28.47 9.78
CA TYR A 129 -0.17 -28.56 10.50
C TYR A 129 -1.13 -29.45 9.71
N ARG A 130 -1.31 -30.70 10.16
CA ARG A 130 -2.45 -31.52 9.74
C ARG A 130 -3.66 -31.03 10.52
N ILE A 131 -4.58 -30.36 9.84
CA ILE A 131 -5.93 -30.14 10.35
C ILE A 131 -6.59 -31.52 10.39
N PHE A 132 -6.57 -32.17 11.56
CA PHE A 132 -7.36 -33.37 11.79
C PHE A 132 -8.78 -32.94 12.15
N GLY A 133 -9.68 -33.04 11.17
CA GLY A 133 -11.08 -33.26 11.46
C GLY A 133 -11.25 -34.69 11.97
N SER A 134 -11.81 -34.84 13.17
CA SER A 134 -12.45 -36.08 13.60
C SER A 134 -13.60 -35.74 14.52
N ALA A 135 -14.77 -36.17 14.07
CA ALA A 135 -16.05 -36.11 14.75
C ALA A 135 -15.99 -36.60 16.20
N GLY A 136 -16.68 -35.87 17.07
CA GLY A 136 -16.97 -36.27 18.44
C GLY A 136 -18.23 -35.52 18.89
N SER A 137 -19.38 -36.13 18.61
CA SER A 137 -20.67 -35.69 19.13
C SER A 137 -20.67 -35.78 20.66
N ALA A 138 -20.80 -34.64 21.33
CA ALA A 138 -21.16 -34.56 22.74
C ALA A 138 -22.23 -33.47 22.91
N PRO A 139 -23.34 -33.75 23.60
CA PRO A 139 -24.49 -32.85 23.71
C PRO A 139 -24.17 -31.62 24.59
N ILE A 140 -24.66 -30.47 24.13
CA ILE A 140 -24.61 -29.17 24.81
C ILE A 140 -25.62 -29.20 25.96
N ASP A 141 -25.25 -29.80 27.08
CA ASP A 141 -25.99 -29.69 28.35
C ASP A 141 -25.01 -29.96 29.50
N GLN A 142 -24.06 -29.04 29.72
CA GLN A 142 -23.30 -28.86 30.99
C GLN A 142 -22.17 -27.81 30.87
N LEU A 143 -22.46 -26.61 30.37
CA LEU A 143 -21.57 -25.45 30.61
C LEU A 143 -22.34 -24.39 31.40
N GLN A 144 -22.23 -24.52 32.72
CA GLN A 144 -22.62 -23.52 33.69
C GLN A 144 -21.79 -22.25 33.45
N VAL A 145 -22.45 -21.17 33.03
CA VAL A 145 -21.84 -19.84 32.89
C VAL A 145 -21.66 -19.26 34.30
N GLY A 146 -20.46 -19.40 34.85
CA GLY A 146 -20.04 -18.64 36.03
C GLY A 146 -19.67 -17.22 35.61
N VAL A 147 -20.62 -16.29 35.73
CA VAL A 147 -20.35 -14.85 35.73
C VAL A 147 -19.64 -14.54 37.05
N GLN A 148 -18.40 -14.05 36.99
CA GLN A 148 -17.73 -13.51 38.16
C GLN A 148 -17.51 -12.01 37.96
N ASP A 149 -18.24 -11.25 38.77
CA ASP A 149 -18.30 -9.79 38.82
C ASP A 149 -16.93 -9.14 39.04
N ARG A 150 -16.66 -8.05 38.31
CA ARG A 150 -15.55 -7.14 38.61
C ARG A 150 -15.94 -6.23 39.78
N PRO A 151 -15.16 -6.15 40.87
CA PRO A 151 -15.29 -5.05 41.81
C PRO A 151 -14.50 -3.83 41.31
N HIS A 152 -15.19 -2.68 41.38
CA HIS A 152 -14.62 -1.34 41.28
C HIS A 152 -13.70 -1.06 42.46
N HIS A 153 -12.54 -0.48 42.19
CA HIS A 153 -11.96 0.61 42.99
C HIS A 153 -11.02 1.44 42.12
#